data_AF-A0A1I2IS17-F1
#
_entry.id   AF-A0A1I2IS17-F1
#
_cell.length_a   1.000
_cell.length_b   1.000
_cell.length_c   1.000
_cell.angle_alpha   90.00
_cell.angle_beta   90.00
_cell.angle_gamma   90.00
#
_symmetry.space_group_name_H-M   'P 1'
#
loop_
_entity.id
_entity.type
_entity.pdbx_description
1 polymer ?
#
loop_
_entity_poly.entity_id
_entity_poly.type
_entity_poly.pdbx_seq_one_letter_code
_entity_poly.pdbx_strand_id
1 'polypeptide(L)'
;MTLRPSRSLSVRLLALAGVAALGVGLAGCSGGDGPDGKPSASSTTAATERPAITDVETPAGGTGDFVGAKSDVQVTSCKRSGSSWAVAGTVKNPEKTGQGYRIYVSLLKGQSDTRAVKEVDVAAVGAGASEDWDTTIDTSESGLSCVLRVERFAA
;
A
#
# COMPACT_ATOMS: atom_id res chain seq x y z
N MET A 1 -13.96 -38.26 22.61
CA MET A 1 -12.98 -37.51 23.44
C MET A 1 -11.72 -38.34 23.52
N THR A 2 -10.64 -37.93 22.85
CA THR A 2 -9.35 -38.63 22.87
C THR A 2 -8.26 -37.57 23.04
N LEU A 3 -7.76 -37.47 24.27
CA LEU A 3 -6.65 -36.62 24.70
C LEU A 3 -5.32 -37.21 24.19
N ARG A 4 -4.47 -36.38 23.58
CA ARG A 4 -3.04 -36.69 23.36
C ARG A 4 -2.17 -35.81 24.28
N PRO A 5 -1.25 -36.39 25.06
CA PRO A 5 -0.34 -35.63 25.92
C PRO A 5 1.04 -35.38 25.27
N SER A 6 1.51 -34.15 25.48
CA SER A 6 2.82 -33.70 26.00
C SER A 6 4.19 -34.09 25.39
N ARG A 7 5.06 -33.05 25.42
CA ARG A 7 6.55 -32.98 25.37
C ARG A 7 7.13 -32.92 23.94
N SER A 8 8.10 -32.05 23.62
CA SER A 8 9.29 -31.68 24.39
C SER A 8 9.81 -30.29 24.02
N LEU A 9 10.37 -29.59 25.02
CA LEU A 9 11.25 -28.44 24.85
C LEU A 9 12.44 -28.80 23.97
N SER A 10 12.93 -27.82 23.21
CA SER A 10 14.34 -27.72 22.85
C SER A 10 14.75 -26.26 22.85
N VAL A 11 15.23 -25.84 24.02
CA VAL A 11 16.06 -24.67 24.25
C VAL A 11 17.34 -24.85 23.43
N ARG A 12 17.65 -23.89 22.55
CA ARG A 12 19.04 -23.62 22.16
C ARG A 12 19.26 -22.11 22.14
N LEU A 13 19.71 -21.63 23.31
CA LEU A 13 20.54 -20.44 23.41
C LEU A 13 21.77 -20.63 22.52
N LEU A 14 22.09 -19.63 21.70
CA LEU A 14 23.43 -19.40 21.20
C LEU A 14 23.66 -17.89 21.19
N ALA A 15 24.44 -17.45 22.17
CA ALA A 15 25.01 -16.12 22.28
C ALA A 15 26.39 -16.10 21.60
N LEU A 16 26.67 -15.03 20.85
CA LEU A 16 27.97 -14.55 20.37
C LEU A 16 27.70 -13.07 19.98
N ALA A 17 28.08 -12.01 20.71
CA ALA A 17 29.39 -11.52 21.16
C ALA A 17 30.33 -11.08 20.03
N GLY A 18 30.64 -9.77 19.96
CA GLY A 18 31.71 -9.13 19.16
C GLY A 18 31.19 -7.95 18.31
N VAL A 19 31.18 -6.69 18.77
CA VAL A 19 32.28 -5.71 18.98
C VAL A 19 32.99 -5.23 17.70
N ALA A 20 32.87 -3.91 17.48
CA ALA A 20 33.75 -2.97 16.75
C ALA A 20 33.79 -3.05 15.20
N ALA A 21 33.56 -1.93 14.52
CA ALA A 21 34.54 -0.86 14.32
C ALA A 21 33.96 0.27 13.44
N LEU A 22 34.34 1.51 13.79
CA LEU A 22 34.17 2.71 12.99
C LEU A 22 34.95 2.62 11.68
N GLY A 23 34.38 3.19 10.60
CA GLY A 23 35.06 3.40 9.32
C GLY A 23 34.45 4.56 8.56
N VAL A 24 34.77 5.78 8.97
CA VAL A 24 34.52 7.01 8.19
C VAL A 24 35.51 7.03 7.03
N GLY A 25 35.00 6.95 5.80
CA GLY A 25 35.79 7.07 4.57
C GLY A 25 35.18 8.11 3.64
N LEU A 26 35.37 9.40 3.95
CA LEU A 26 35.15 10.50 3.02
C LEU A 26 36.42 10.67 2.18
N ALA A 27 36.55 9.88 1.12
CA ALA A 27 37.53 10.14 0.07
C ALA A 27 36.94 11.17 -0.90
N GLY A 28 37.33 12.43 -0.71
CA GLY A 28 37.23 13.44 -1.75
C GLY A 28 38.35 13.21 -2.77
N CYS A 29 37.98 13.02 -4.04
CA CYS A 29 38.90 13.12 -5.17
C CYS A 29 38.50 14.34 -6.00
N SER A 30 39.29 15.39 -5.83
CA SER A 30 39.46 16.47 -6.78
C SER A 30 40.37 16.00 -7.93
N GLY A 31 40.01 16.33 -9.17
CA GLY A 31 40.94 16.47 -10.29
C GLY A 31 40.81 15.44 -11.41
N GLY A 32 40.63 15.92 -12.65
CA GLY A 32 40.93 15.17 -13.85
C GLY A 32 40.16 15.60 -15.11
N ASP A 33 40.68 16.59 -15.83
CA ASP A 33 40.25 17.05 -17.16
C ASP A 33 40.39 15.99 -18.29
N GLY A 34 39.38 15.96 -19.16
CA GLY A 34 39.43 15.53 -20.58
C GLY A 34 39.05 14.06 -20.90
N PRO A 35 38.43 13.74 -22.06
CA PRO A 35 38.32 14.53 -23.30
C PRO A 35 36.87 14.84 -23.74
N ASP A 36 36.77 15.74 -24.73
CA ASP A 36 35.57 16.14 -25.47
C ASP A 36 34.73 14.97 -26.01
N GLY A 37 33.86 14.44 -25.16
CA GLY A 37 32.71 13.65 -25.56
C GLY A 37 31.50 14.57 -25.66
N LYS A 38 31.25 15.14 -26.84
CA LYS A 38 30.01 15.87 -27.15
C LYS A 38 28.84 15.03 -26.61
N PRO A 39 28.03 15.52 -25.64
CA PRO A 39 26.87 14.78 -25.20
C PRO A 39 25.96 14.65 -26.42
N SER A 40 25.87 13.45 -26.97
CA SER A 40 24.77 13.09 -27.84
C SER A 40 23.55 13.21 -26.94
N ALA A 41 22.88 14.35 -27.02
CA ALA A 41 21.59 14.57 -26.40
C ALA A 41 20.65 13.54 -27.03
N SER A 42 20.60 12.34 -26.44
CA SER A 42 19.40 11.54 -26.51
C SER A 42 18.31 12.47 -26.04
N SER A 43 17.43 12.84 -26.96
CA SER A 43 16.18 13.50 -26.66
C SER A 43 15.45 12.60 -25.67
N THR A 44 15.63 12.88 -24.38
CA THR A 44 14.69 12.50 -23.35
C THR A 44 13.42 13.21 -23.75
N THR A 45 12.57 12.51 -24.51
CA THR A 45 11.16 12.85 -24.59
C THR A 45 10.72 12.91 -23.15
N ALA A 46 10.59 14.13 -22.62
CA ALA A 46 9.97 14.35 -21.34
C ALA A 46 8.59 13.70 -21.46
N ALA A 47 8.43 12.52 -20.88
CA ALA A 47 7.13 11.94 -20.73
C ALA A 47 6.32 13.00 -19.99
N THR A 48 5.30 13.56 -20.64
CA THR A 48 4.35 14.44 -19.96
C THR A 48 3.76 13.60 -18.85
N GLU A 49 4.26 13.79 -17.64
CA GLU A 49 3.76 13.16 -16.44
C GLU A 49 2.31 13.62 -16.29
N ARG A 50 1.39 12.72 -16.63
CA ARG A 50 -0.02 13.00 -16.40
C ARG A 50 -0.21 13.06 -14.89
N PRO A 51 -0.88 14.10 -14.36
CA PRO A 51 -1.11 14.21 -12.93
C PRO A 51 -1.85 12.96 -12.44
N ALA A 52 -1.44 12.44 -11.30
CA ALA A 52 -2.12 11.33 -10.66
C ALA A 52 -3.57 11.72 -10.37
N ILE A 53 -4.52 10.85 -10.73
CA ILE A 53 -5.94 11.08 -10.46
C ILE A 53 -6.17 10.93 -8.96
N THR A 54 -6.59 11.99 -8.30
CA THR A 54 -6.87 11.94 -6.85
C THR A 54 -8.32 12.30 -6.64
N ASP A 55 -9.10 11.32 -6.22
CA ASP A 55 -10.50 11.47 -5.86
C ASP A 55 -10.66 10.99 -4.41
N VAL A 56 -10.26 11.90 -3.53
CA VAL A 56 -10.18 11.71 -2.08
C VAL A 56 -10.82 12.94 -1.45
N GLU A 57 -11.92 12.73 -0.75
CA GLU A 57 -12.65 13.80 -0.07
C GLU A 57 -12.11 14.02 1.34
N THR A 58 -11.68 12.94 2.00
CA THR A 58 -11.16 13.00 3.36
C THR A 58 -9.67 12.70 3.39
N PRO A 59 -8.82 13.62 3.88
CA PRO A 59 -7.41 13.34 4.11
C PRO A 59 -7.25 12.13 5.05
N ALA A 60 -6.55 11.12 4.54
CA ALA A 60 -6.36 9.89 5.29
C ALA A 60 -5.51 10.16 6.54
N GLY A 61 -6.00 9.76 7.72
CA GLY A 61 -5.33 9.95 9.02
C GLY A 61 -5.61 11.31 9.67
N GLY A 62 -6.79 11.89 9.41
CA GLY A 62 -7.24 13.15 10.01
C GLY A 62 -7.48 13.07 11.53
N THR A 63 -8.11 14.11 12.10
CA THR A 63 -8.27 14.33 13.56
C THR A 63 -9.33 13.46 14.25
N GLY A 64 -9.68 12.30 13.67
CA GLY A 64 -10.65 11.37 14.24
C GLY A 64 -9.99 10.13 14.86
N ASP A 65 -10.77 9.35 15.60
CA ASP A 65 -10.36 8.04 16.16
C ASP A 65 -10.32 6.96 15.07
N PHE A 66 -9.52 7.20 14.03
CA PHE A 66 -9.36 6.27 12.92
C PHE A 66 -8.35 5.18 13.27
N VAL A 67 -8.75 3.93 13.10
CA VAL A 67 -7.85 2.78 13.25
C VAL A 67 -7.50 2.23 11.89
N GLY A 68 -6.21 1.98 11.63
CA GLY A 68 -5.79 1.27 10.43
C GLY A 68 -6.38 -0.14 10.40
N ALA A 69 -7.20 -0.43 9.39
CA ALA A 69 -8.04 -1.63 9.33
C ALA A 69 -7.84 -2.43 8.04
N LYS A 70 -6.62 -2.43 7.50
CA LYS A 70 -6.31 -3.14 6.25
C LYS A 70 -6.62 -4.65 6.33
N SER A 71 -6.46 -5.26 7.51
CA SER A 71 -6.76 -6.68 7.74
C SER A 71 -8.25 -7.04 7.62
N ASP A 72 -9.11 -6.05 7.71
CA ASP A 72 -10.57 -6.22 7.74
C ASP A 72 -11.15 -6.28 6.33
N VAL A 73 -10.35 -5.90 5.33
CA VAL A 73 -10.76 -5.79 3.93
C VAL A 73 -10.01 -6.80 3.07
N GLN A 74 -10.76 -7.51 2.23
CA GLN A 74 -10.23 -8.38 1.20
C GLN A 74 -10.61 -7.86 -0.18
N VAL A 75 -9.62 -7.68 -1.05
CA VAL A 75 -9.86 -7.39 -2.48
C VAL A 75 -10.15 -8.69 -3.20
N THR A 76 -11.32 -8.80 -3.84
CA THR A 76 -11.73 -9.96 -4.63
C THR A 76 -11.47 -9.75 -6.11
N SER A 77 -11.49 -8.50 -6.59
CA SER A 77 -11.16 -8.15 -7.98
C SER A 77 -10.47 -6.80 -8.06
N CYS A 78 -9.47 -6.69 -8.92
CA CYS A 78 -8.83 -5.45 -9.35
C CYS A 78 -8.43 -5.64 -10.80
N LYS A 79 -9.28 -5.20 -11.73
CA LYS A 79 -9.11 -5.48 -13.17
C LYS A 79 -9.43 -4.26 -14.00
N ARG A 80 -8.67 -4.08 -15.08
CA ARG A 80 -9.01 -3.09 -16.10
C ARG A 80 -10.25 -3.54 -16.88
N SER A 81 -11.20 -2.64 -17.04
CA SER A 81 -12.39 -2.76 -17.86
C SER A 81 -12.48 -1.54 -18.78
N GLY A 82 -12.12 -1.70 -20.06
CA GLY A 82 -12.08 -0.58 -21.00
C GLY A 82 -11.07 0.51 -20.59
N SER A 83 -11.58 1.72 -20.35
CA SER A 83 -10.84 2.92 -19.93
C SER A 83 -10.79 3.12 -18.41
N SER A 84 -11.20 2.12 -17.63
CA SER A 84 -11.32 2.23 -16.19
C SER A 84 -10.83 0.95 -15.50
N TRP A 85 -10.62 1.02 -14.19
CA TRP A 85 -10.32 -0.13 -13.34
C TRP A 85 -11.49 -0.41 -12.42
N ALA A 86 -12.05 -1.60 -12.52
CA ALA A 86 -13.09 -2.09 -11.61
C ALA A 86 -12.41 -2.82 -10.44
N VAL A 87 -12.68 -2.34 -9.24
CA VAL A 87 -12.14 -2.87 -7.99
C VAL A 87 -13.30 -3.27 -7.10
N ALA A 88 -13.25 -4.49 -6.56
CA ALA A 88 -14.28 -5.02 -5.69
C ALA A 88 -13.65 -5.82 -4.55
N GLY A 89 -14.37 -5.91 -3.45
CA GLY A 89 -13.94 -6.62 -2.28
C GLY A 89 -15.06 -6.83 -1.27
N THR A 90 -14.67 -7.37 -0.13
CA THR A 90 -15.53 -7.53 1.03
C THR A 90 -14.81 -6.90 2.23
N VAL A 91 -15.57 -6.27 3.12
CA VAL A 91 -15.10 -5.79 4.41
C VAL A 91 -15.79 -6.59 5.51
N LYS A 92 -15.05 -7.00 6.53
CA LYS A 92 -15.57 -7.72 7.70
C LYS A 92 -15.32 -6.91 8.95
N ASN A 93 -16.35 -6.70 9.75
CA ASN A 93 -16.21 -6.04 11.04
C ASN A 93 -15.91 -7.04 12.17
N PRO A 94 -14.68 -7.08 12.73
CA PRO A 94 -14.36 -7.96 13.85
C PRO A 94 -14.84 -7.41 15.20
N GLU A 95 -15.28 -6.15 15.25
CA GLU A 95 -15.66 -5.48 16.49
C GLU A 95 -17.03 -5.91 17.01
N LYS A 96 -17.29 -5.57 18.27
CA LYS A 96 -18.54 -5.88 18.97
C LYS A 96 -19.65 -4.87 18.74
N THR A 97 -19.36 -3.77 18.04
CA THR A 97 -20.30 -2.70 17.68
C THR A 97 -20.23 -2.44 16.18
N GLY A 98 -21.22 -1.71 15.65
CA GLY A 98 -21.20 -1.26 14.25
C GLY A 98 -20.00 -0.36 13.97
N GLN A 99 -19.38 -0.52 12.80
CA GLN A 99 -18.23 0.24 12.37
C GLN A 99 -18.42 0.73 10.93
N GLY A 100 -17.99 1.95 10.64
CA GLY A 100 -17.81 2.47 9.30
C GLY A 100 -16.38 2.22 8.80
N TYR A 101 -16.22 2.10 7.50
CA TYR A 101 -14.92 1.89 6.85
C TYR A 101 -14.74 2.88 5.71
N ARG A 102 -13.54 3.44 5.63
CA ARG A 102 -13.07 4.23 4.51
C ARG A 102 -11.92 3.52 3.84
N ILE A 103 -12.09 3.22 2.56
CA ILE A 103 -11.18 2.42 1.76
C ILE A 103 -10.58 3.32 0.69
N TYR A 104 -9.28 3.55 0.76
CA TYR A 104 -8.52 4.26 -0.27
C TYR A 104 -7.89 3.25 -1.20
N VAL A 105 -8.35 3.20 -2.44
CA VAL A 105 -7.85 2.33 -3.49
C VAL A 105 -6.83 3.10 -4.32
N SER A 106 -5.55 2.75 -4.20
CA SER A 106 -4.48 3.31 -5.02
C SER A 106 -4.14 2.38 -6.17
N LEU A 107 -4.04 2.90 -7.40
CA LEU A 107 -3.51 2.19 -8.56
C LEU A 107 -2.04 2.58 -8.75
N LEU A 108 -1.14 1.61 -8.58
CA LEU A 108 0.30 1.82 -8.64
C LEU A 108 0.87 1.22 -9.92
N LYS A 109 1.85 1.91 -10.50
CA LYS A 109 2.78 1.36 -11.49
C LYS A 109 4.05 0.93 -10.78
N GLY A 110 4.42 -0.35 -10.92
CA GLY A 110 5.54 -0.89 -10.17
C GLY A 110 5.26 -0.86 -8.65
N GLN A 111 6.22 -0.43 -7.84
CA GLN A 111 6.13 -0.51 -6.38
C GLN A 111 5.72 0.79 -5.68
N SER A 112 5.81 1.95 -6.34
CA SER A 112 5.66 3.24 -5.65
C SER A 112 5.08 4.39 -6.49
N ASP A 113 4.88 4.21 -7.79
CA ASP A 113 4.35 5.26 -8.66
C ASP A 113 2.81 5.21 -8.65
N THR A 114 2.20 5.98 -7.76
CA THR A 114 0.74 6.09 -7.64
C THR A 114 0.18 6.89 -8.81
N ARG A 115 -0.63 6.23 -9.64
CA ARG A 115 -1.25 6.82 -10.84
C ARG A 115 -2.66 7.32 -10.59
N ALA A 116 -3.36 6.68 -9.65
CA ALA A 116 -4.69 7.11 -9.21
C ALA A 116 -4.96 6.70 -7.76
N VAL A 117 -5.80 7.45 -7.07
CA VAL A 117 -6.37 7.12 -5.75
C VAL A 117 -7.85 7.45 -5.76
N LYS A 118 -8.68 6.52 -5.28
CA LYS A 118 -10.12 6.70 -5.08
C LYS A 118 -10.52 6.31 -3.67
N GLU A 119 -11.32 7.16 -3.03
CA GLU A 119 -11.97 6.89 -1.74
C GLU A 119 -13.32 6.15 -1.95
N VAL A 120 -13.59 5.20 -1.06
CA VAL A 120 -14.86 4.45 -0.98
C VAL A 120 -15.25 4.33 0.49
N ASP A 121 -16.45 4.79 0.82
CA ASP A 121 -16.99 4.70 2.17
C ASP A 121 -18.04 3.58 2.27
N VAL A 122 -17.86 2.69 3.25
CA VAL A 122 -18.86 1.72 3.71
C VAL A 122 -19.40 2.23 5.04
N ALA A 123 -20.58 2.84 5.01
CA ALA A 123 -21.09 3.65 6.11
C ALA A 123 -21.26 2.88 7.43
N ALA A 124 -21.75 1.64 7.38
CA ALA A 124 -21.93 0.81 8.56
C ALA A 124 -21.89 -0.68 8.23
N VAL A 125 -21.06 -1.42 8.95
CA VAL A 125 -21.01 -2.88 8.95
C VAL A 125 -21.33 -3.33 10.38
N GLY A 126 -22.37 -4.16 10.53
CA GLY A 126 -22.78 -4.69 11.83
C GLY A 126 -21.66 -5.46 12.54
N ALA A 127 -21.76 -5.60 13.87
CA ALA A 127 -20.79 -6.36 14.65
C ALA A 127 -20.64 -7.81 14.15
N GLY A 128 -19.41 -8.24 13.86
CA GLY A 128 -19.13 -9.58 13.30
C GLY A 128 -19.57 -9.78 11.83
N ALA A 129 -20.24 -8.81 11.22
CA ALA A 129 -20.83 -8.92 9.90
C ALA A 129 -19.80 -8.65 8.79
N SER A 130 -20.23 -8.84 7.54
CA SER A 130 -19.45 -8.49 6.36
C SER A 130 -20.34 -7.83 5.33
N GLU A 131 -19.77 -6.89 4.58
CA GLU A 131 -20.43 -6.18 3.49
C GLU A 131 -19.52 -6.19 2.27
N ASP A 132 -20.13 -6.27 1.09
CA ASP A 132 -19.42 -6.12 -0.18
C ASP A 132 -19.26 -4.64 -0.53
N TRP A 133 -18.18 -4.32 -1.22
CA TRP A 133 -17.92 -2.97 -1.73
C TRP A 133 -17.29 -3.06 -3.11
N ASP A 134 -17.55 -2.04 -3.93
CA ASP A 134 -16.94 -1.89 -5.24
C ASP A 134 -16.71 -0.41 -5.59
N THR A 135 -15.81 -0.18 -6.55
CA THR A 135 -15.56 1.13 -7.13
C THR A 135 -15.00 1.01 -8.53
N THR A 136 -15.09 2.12 -9.27
CA THR A 136 -14.47 2.27 -10.58
C THR A 136 -13.54 3.48 -10.57
N ILE A 137 -12.32 3.29 -11.08
CA ILE A 137 -11.31 4.33 -11.19
C ILE A 137 -11.01 4.56 -12.66
N ASP A 138 -11.34 5.75 -13.17
CA ASP A 138 -11.16 6.08 -14.58
C ASP A 138 -9.68 6.32 -14.89
N THR A 139 -9.04 5.36 -15.54
CA THR A 139 -7.71 5.52 -16.13
C THR A 139 -7.51 4.49 -17.22
N SER A 140 -7.06 4.97 -18.38
CA SER A 140 -6.73 4.10 -19.52
C SER A 140 -5.35 3.46 -19.40
N GLU A 141 -4.59 3.75 -18.34
CA GLU A 141 -3.29 3.14 -18.12
C GLU A 141 -3.41 1.65 -17.75
N SER A 142 -2.54 0.82 -18.34
CA SER A 142 -2.48 -0.62 -18.12
C SER A 142 -1.27 -1.00 -17.25
N GLY A 143 -1.26 -2.25 -16.76
CA GLY A 143 -0.15 -2.77 -15.95
C GLY A 143 -0.08 -2.18 -14.54
N LEU A 144 -1.22 -1.73 -14.00
CA LEU A 144 -1.32 -1.21 -12.65
C LEU A 144 -1.67 -2.31 -11.64
N SER A 145 -1.37 -2.07 -10.37
CA SER A 145 -1.78 -2.90 -9.24
C SER A 145 -2.57 -2.10 -8.22
N CYS A 146 -3.63 -2.68 -7.65
CA CYS A 146 -4.36 -2.07 -6.55
C CYS A 146 -3.63 -2.26 -5.22
N VAL A 147 -3.46 -1.17 -4.47
CA VAL A 147 -3.00 -1.17 -3.08
C VAL A 147 -4.01 -0.42 -2.23
N LEU A 148 -4.38 -1.01 -1.09
CA LEU A 148 -5.35 -0.41 -0.18
C LEU A 148 -4.67 0.24 1.02
N ARG A 149 -5.23 1.38 1.41
CA ARG A 149 -5.21 1.90 2.79
C ARG A 149 -6.65 1.89 3.29
N VAL A 150 -6.86 1.46 4.54
CA VAL A 150 -8.20 1.32 5.12
C VAL A 150 -8.21 1.93 6.50
N GLU A 151 -9.23 2.73 6.76
CA GLU A 151 -9.51 3.36 8.05
C GLU A 151 -10.87 2.87 8.54
N ARG A 152 -10.96 2.54 9.83
CA ARG A 152 -12.19 2.15 10.51
C ARG A 152 -12.53 3.16 11.58
N PHE A 153 -13.81 3.46 11.73
CA PHE A 153 -14.35 4.40 12.71
C PHE A 153 -15.70 3.89 13.24
N ALA A 154 -16.11 4.38 14.42
CA ALA A 154 -17.43 4.06 14.94
C ALA A 154 -18.53 4.62 14.02
N ALA A 155 -19.50 3.77 13.66
CA ALA A 155 -20.67 4.15 12.86
C ALA A 155 -21.75 4.83 13.70
#